data_AF-B5TYS4-F1
#
_entry.id   AF-B5TYS4-F1
#
_cell.length_a   1.000
_cell.length_b   1.000
_cell.length_c   1.000
_cell.angle_alpha   90.00
_cell.angle_beta   90.00
_cell.angle_gamma   90.00
#
_symmetry.space_group_name_H-M   'P 1'
#
loop_
_entity.id
_entity.type
_entity.pdbx_description
1 polymer ?
#
loop_
_entity_poly.entity_id
_entity_poly.type
_entity_poly.pdbx_seq_one_letter_code
_entity_poly.pdbx_strand_id
1 'polypeptide(L)'
;WRARGAVTAVKDQGQCGSCWAFSAIGNVEGQWFLAGHPLTNLSEQMLVSCDKTDSGCSGGLMNNAFEWIVQENNGAVYTEDSYPYASGEGISPPCTTSGHTVGATITGHVELPQDEAQIAAWLAVNGPVAVAVDASSWMTYTGGVMTSCVSEQLDHGVLLVGYNDSAAVPYWVIKNSWTAQWGEDGYIRIAKGSNQCLVKEEASSAVVGGPGPTPEPTTTTTTSAPGPSPSYFVQMSCTDAACIVGCENVTLPTGQCLLTTSGVSAIVTCGAETLTEEVFFTSTHCSGPSVRSSVPLNKCNRLLRGSVEFFCGSSSSGRLADVDRQRRYQPYHSRHRRL
;
A
#
# COMPACT_ATOMS: atom_id res chain seq x y z
N TRP A 1 -5.74 -3.81 -7.83
CA TRP A 1 -6.42 -2.51 -7.63
C TRP A 1 -7.35 -2.07 -8.75
N ARG A 2 -7.10 -2.40 -10.03
CA ARG A 2 -8.03 -2.08 -11.14
C ARG A 2 -9.50 -2.44 -10.87
N ALA A 3 -9.75 -3.69 -10.47
CA ALA A 3 -11.10 -4.18 -10.16
C ALA A 3 -11.77 -3.53 -8.94
N ARG A 4 -11.03 -2.71 -8.17
CA ARG A 4 -11.54 -1.96 -7.01
C ARG A 4 -11.76 -0.48 -7.31
N GLY A 5 -11.64 -0.05 -8.57
CA GLY A 5 -11.84 1.35 -8.97
C GLY A 5 -10.71 2.30 -8.56
N ALA A 6 -9.58 1.80 -8.06
CA ALA A 6 -8.47 2.62 -7.56
C ALA A 6 -7.41 2.94 -8.63
N VAL A 7 -7.74 2.82 -9.92
CA VAL A 7 -6.81 3.02 -11.04
C VAL A 7 -7.56 3.71 -12.17
N THR A 8 -7.10 4.90 -12.56
CA THR A 8 -7.62 5.64 -13.72
C THR A 8 -7.29 4.95 -15.04
N ALA A 9 -7.90 5.41 -16.14
CA ALA A 9 -7.59 4.90 -17.47
C ALA A 9 -6.09 5.01 -17.81
N VAL A 10 -5.62 4.15 -18.71
CA VAL A 10 -4.26 4.27 -19.26
C VAL A 10 -4.15 5.57 -20.06
N LYS A 11 -3.02 6.25 -19.91
CA LYS A 11 -2.71 7.54 -20.53
C LYS A 11 -1.63 7.39 -21.62
N ASP A 12 -1.26 8.50 -22.25
CA ASP A 12 -0.25 8.56 -23.30
C ASP A 12 0.75 9.70 -23.01
N GLN A 13 2.00 9.34 -22.73
CA GLN A 13 3.08 10.32 -22.55
C GLN A 13 3.61 10.89 -23.88
N GLY A 14 3.24 10.29 -25.02
CA GLY A 14 3.73 10.67 -26.33
C GLY A 14 5.25 10.62 -26.45
N GLN A 15 5.83 11.64 -27.08
CA GLN A 15 7.26 11.76 -27.36
C GLN A 15 8.07 12.43 -26.24
N CYS A 16 7.47 12.60 -25.06
CA CYS A 16 8.10 13.22 -23.90
C CYS A 16 8.55 12.16 -22.89
N GLY A 17 9.81 12.24 -22.43
CA GLY A 17 10.38 11.40 -21.37
C GLY A 17 9.84 11.76 -19.99
N SER A 18 8.51 11.65 -19.82
CA SER A 18 7.76 12.08 -18.64
C SER A 18 7.13 10.93 -17.84
N CYS A 19 7.57 9.70 -18.08
CA CYS A 19 7.08 8.50 -17.39
C CYS A 19 7.13 8.61 -15.85
N TRP A 20 8.16 9.27 -15.32
CA TRP A 20 8.30 9.61 -13.89
C TRP A 20 7.08 10.37 -13.36
N ALA A 21 6.57 11.35 -14.10
CA ALA A 21 5.38 12.13 -13.74
C ALA A 21 4.11 11.26 -13.79
N PHE A 22 3.94 10.44 -14.84
CA PHE A 22 2.80 9.51 -14.93
C PHE A 22 2.80 8.46 -13.82
N SER A 23 3.98 7.98 -13.43
CA SER A 23 4.13 7.03 -12.32
C SER A 23 3.76 7.66 -10.98
N ALA A 24 4.32 8.84 -10.68
CA ALA A 24 4.03 9.58 -9.46
C ALA A 24 2.54 9.96 -9.38
N ILE A 25 1.97 10.54 -10.44
CA ILE A 25 0.58 10.98 -10.47
C ILE A 25 -0.38 9.80 -10.41
N GLY A 26 -0.13 8.72 -11.16
CA GLY A 26 -0.95 7.51 -11.08
C GLY A 26 -0.95 6.88 -9.68
N ASN A 27 0.15 7.01 -8.94
CA ASN A 27 0.19 6.63 -7.54
C ASN A 27 -0.69 7.56 -6.68
N VAL A 28 -0.56 8.88 -6.80
CA VAL A 28 -1.41 9.84 -6.05
C VAL A 28 -2.89 9.61 -6.33
N GLU A 29 -3.28 9.39 -7.59
CA GLU A 29 -4.67 9.10 -7.98
C GLU A 29 -5.23 7.88 -7.22
N GLY A 30 -4.44 6.80 -7.16
CA GLY A 30 -4.81 5.57 -6.45
C GLY A 30 -4.87 5.76 -4.94
N GLN A 31 -3.89 6.44 -4.35
CA GLN A 31 -3.84 6.74 -2.92
C GLN A 31 -4.99 7.66 -2.49
N TRP A 32 -5.30 8.69 -3.30
CA TRP A 32 -6.40 9.62 -3.05
C TRP A 32 -7.75 8.91 -3.04
N PHE A 33 -7.99 8.03 -4.02
CA PHE A 33 -9.21 7.22 -4.05
C PHE A 33 -9.33 6.32 -2.81
N LEU A 34 -8.23 5.66 -2.42
CA LEU A 34 -8.21 4.75 -1.27
C LEU A 34 -8.35 5.48 0.08
N ALA A 35 -8.06 6.77 0.13
CA ALA A 35 -8.35 7.63 1.27
C ALA A 35 -9.85 8.00 1.40
N GLY A 36 -10.71 7.52 0.49
CA GLY A 36 -12.17 7.72 0.55
C GLY A 36 -12.67 8.87 -0.33
N HIS A 37 -11.83 9.40 -1.22
CA HIS A 37 -12.22 10.42 -2.18
C HIS A 37 -12.64 9.82 -3.53
N PRO A 38 -13.36 10.57 -4.38
CA PRO A 38 -13.65 10.14 -5.74
C PRO A 38 -12.38 9.91 -6.57
N LEU A 39 -12.40 8.90 -7.44
CA LEU A 39 -11.31 8.66 -8.38
C LEU A 39 -11.25 9.85 -9.35
N THR A 40 -10.15 10.59 -9.32
CA THR A 40 -9.99 11.85 -10.03
C THR A 40 -8.76 11.77 -10.92
N ASN A 41 -8.86 12.19 -12.18
CA ASN A 41 -7.68 12.33 -13.04
C ASN A 41 -6.87 13.55 -12.58
N LEU A 42 -5.59 13.33 -12.32
CA LEU A 42 -4.67 14.34 -11.83
C LEU A 42 -3.63 14.68 -12.91
N SER A 43 -3.02 15.86 -12.76
CA SER A 43 -2.19 16.49 -13.80
C SER A 43 -0.74 16.03 -13.76
N GLU A 44 -0.31 15.31 -14.80
CA GLU A 44 1.11 15.11 -15.06
C GLU A 44 1.80 16.39 -15.53
N GLN A 45 1.09 17.27 -16.25
CA GLN A 45 1.66 18.51 -16.78
C GLN A 45 2.14 19.45 -15.68
N MET A 46 1.49 19.43 -14.52
CA MET A 46 1.94 20.14 -13.32
C MET A 46 3.40 19.81 -13.02
N LEU A 47 3.75 18.52 -12.94
CA LEU A 47 5.12 18.09 -12.68
C LEU A 47 6.03 18.45 -13.86
N VAL A 48 5.64 18.07 -15.08
CA VAL A 48 6.48 18.24 -16.28
C VAL A 48 6.83 19.71 -16.56
N SER A 49 5.95 20.66 -16.22
CA SER A 49 6.17 22.09 -16.42
C SER A 49 6.69 22.82 -15.20
N CYS A 50 6.30 22.44 -13.98
CA CYS A 50 6.54 23.24 -12.77
C CYS A 50 7.57 22.65 -11.82
N ASP A 51 7.78 21.33 -11.81
CA ASP A 51 8.89 20.75 -11.08
C ASP A 51 10.20 21.16 -11.76
N LYS A 52 11.09 21.77 -10.98
CA LYS A 52 12.43 22.20 -11.42
C LYS A 52 13.56 21.42 -10.75
N THR A 53 13.22 20.52 -9.83
CA THR A 53 14.12 19.48 -9.32
C THR A 53 14.30 18.42 -10.41
N ASP A 54 13.19 18.03 -11.06
CA ASP A 54 13.19 17.14 -12.22
C ASP A 54 13.34 17.88 -13.56
N SER A 55 13.52 17.11 -14.65
CA SER A 55 13.97 17.62 -15.96
C SER A 55 12.89 17.56 -17.05
N GLY A 56 11.60 17.64 -16.68
CA GLY A 56 10.49 17.69 -17.64
C GLY A 56 10.48 16.49 -18.60
N CYS A 57 10.58 16.75 -19.91
CA CYS A 57 10.64 15.70 -20.93
C CYS A 57 11.98 14.97 -21.05
N SER A 58 13.00 15.37 -20.28
CA SER A 58 14.32 14.73 -20.26
C SER A 58 14.47 13.72 -19.11
N GLY A 59 13.39 13.41 -18.40
CA GLY A 59 13.39 12.48 -17.27
C GLY A 59 13.24 13.18 -15.91
N GLY A 60 13.16 12.35 -14.87
CA GLY A 60 12.91 12.74 -13.49
C GLY A 60 12.72 11.51 -12.62
N LEU A 61 12.53 11.70 -11.32
CA LEU A 61 12.35 10.63 -10.33
C LEU A 61 11.04 10.81 -9.57
N MET A 62 10.32 9.72 -9.32
CA MET A 62 9.06 9.80 -8.58
C MET A 62 9.24 10.36 -7.16
N ASN A 63 10.37 10.05 -6.50
CA ASN A 63 10.66 10.57 -5.15
C ASN A 63 10.85 12.10 -5.17
N ASN A 64 11.63 12.62 -6.14
CA ASN A 64 11.77 14.07 -6.34
C ASN A 64 10.42 14.74 -6.57
N ALA A 65 9.58 14.15 -7.44
CA ALA A 65 8.24 14.67 -7.71
C ALA A 65 7.37 14.71 -6.46
N PHE A 66 7.37 13.65 -5.63
CA PHE A 66 6.63 13.65 -4.37
C PHE A 66 7.15 14.71 -3.39
N GLU A 67 8.47 14.88 -3.29
CA GLU A 67 9.08 15.92 -2.46
C GLU A 67 8.71 17.32 -2.95
N TRP A 68 8.81 17.58 -4.26
CA TRP A 68 8.44 18.85 -4.87
C TRP A 68 6.96 19.18 -4.61
N ILE A 69 6.05 18.21 -4.77
CA ILE A 69 4.63 18.42 -4.48
C ILE A 69 4.44 18.92 -3.05
N VAL A 70 5.09 18.28 -2.07
CA VAL A 70 4.93 18.60 -0.65
C VAL A 70 5.59 19.92 -0.29
N GLN A 71 6.84 20.11 -0.70
CA GLN A 71 7.69 21.22 -0.27
C GLN A 71 7.40 22.51 -1.02
N GLU A 72 7.23 22.41 -2.34
CA GLU A 72 7.16 23.57 -3.24
C GLU A 72 5.74 23.86 -3.73
N ASN A 73 4.86 22.86 -3.76
CA ASN A 73 3.46 23.01 -4.18
C ASN A 73 2.45 22.82 -3.04
N ASN A 74 2.89 22.95 -1.78
CA ASN A 74 2.06 22.86 -0.57
C ASN A 74 1.24 21.56 -0.44
N GLY A 75 1.76 20.45 -0.97
CA GLY A 75 1.09 19.16 -1.02
C GLY A 75 0.02 19.06 -2.10
N ALA A 76 -0.26 20.14 -2.84
CA ALA A 76 -1.35 20.19 -3.81
C ALA A 76 -1.00 19.44 -5.11
N VAL A 77 -1.96 18.69 -5.62
CA VAL A 77 -1.89 18.08 -6.95
C VAL A 77 -3.11 18.53 -7.75
N TYR A 78 -2.88 19.16 -8.90
CA TYR A 78 -3.96 19.71 -9.72
C TYR A 78 -4.71 18.61 -10.47
N THR A 79 -5.99 18.86 -10.76
CA THR A 79 -6.79 18.02 -11.66
C THR A 79 -6.28 18.14 -13.10
N GLU A 80 -6.32 17.03 -13.84
CA GLU A 80 -5.99 16.98 -15.26
C GLU A 80 -6.85 17.98 -16.07
N ASP A 81 -8.15 18.06 -15.78
CA ASP A 81 -9.06 18.98 -16.48
C ASP A 81 -8.66 20.46 -16.34
N SER A 82 -8.07 20.84 -15.21
CA SER A 82 -7.64 22.23 -14.95
C SER A 82 -6.21 22.52 -15.40
N TYR A 83 -5.40 21.47 -15.64
CA TYR A 83 -4.03 21.58 -16.11
C TYR A 83 -3.70 20.36 -17.00
N PRO A 84 -4.21 20.34 -18.25
CA PRO A 84 -4.15 19.16 -19.10
C PRO A 84 -2.74 18.88 -19.60
N TYR A 85 -2.48 17.60 -19.89
CA TYR A 85 -1.25 17.17 -20.53
C TYR A 85 -1.07 17.80 -21.92
N ALA A 86 0.01 18.56 -22.07
CA ALA A 86 0.35 19.36 -23.24
C ALA A 86 1.75 19.04 -23.79
N SER A 87 2.43 18.04 -23.23
CA SER A 87 3.81 17.69 -23.60
C SER A 87 3.92 16.52 -24.59
N GLY A 88 2.81 16.04 -25.14
CA GLY A 88 2.78 14.84 -26.00
C GLY A 88 3.70 14.91 -27.24
N GLU A 89 3.99 16.11 -27.74
CA GLU A 89 4.92 16.33 -28.87
C GLU A 89 6.38 16.58 -28.40
N GLY A 90 6.71 16.25 -27.15
CA GLY A 90 8.06 16.39 -26.59
C GLY A 90 8.43 17.80 -26.11
N ILE A 91 7.50 18.76 -26.17
CA ILE A 91 7.73 20.15 -25.76
C ILE A 91 6.90 20.44 -24.51
N SER A 92 7.56 20.70 -23.39
CA SER A 92 6.90 21.14 -22.16
C SER A 92 6.62 22.65 -22.19
N PRO A 93 5.35 23.09 -22.08
CA PRO A 93 5.03 24.51 -21.89
C PRO A 93 5.62 25.06 -20.59
N PRO A 94 5.79 26.40 -20.46
CA PRO A 94 6.21 27.00 -19.21
C PRO A 94 5.19 26.76 -18.09
N CYS A 95 5.67 26.68 -16.85
CA CYS A 95 4.80 26.55 -15.68
C CYS A 95 3.79 27.70 -15.58
N THR A 96 2.54 27.35 -15.30
CA THR A 96 1.50 28.28 -14.87
C THR A 96 1.11 27.96 -13.42
N THR A 97 1.05 28.98 -12.55
CA THR A 97 0.87 28.83 -11.10
C THR A 97 -0.51 29.27 -10.61
N SER A 98 -1.38 29.69 -11.52
CA SER A 98 -2.69 30.27 -11.20
C SER A 98 -3.75 29.74 -12.14
N GLY A 99 -4.98 29.56 -11.63
CA GLY A 99 -6.12 29.11 -12.44
C GLY A 99 -6.32 27.59 -12.47
N HIS A 100 -5.55 26.83 -11.66
CA HIS A 100 -5.70 25.38 -11.55
C HIS A 100 -6.53 24.99 -10.33
N THR A 101 -7.20 23.84 -10.43
CA THR A 101 -8.04 23.28 -9.37
C THR A 101 -7.30 22.14 -8.69
N VAL A 102 -7.16 22.20 -7.36
CA VAL A 102 -6.56 21.13 -6.56
C VAL A 102 -7.49 19.92 -6.57
N GLY A 103 -7.00 18.78 -7.07
CA GLY A 103 -7.72 17.51 -7.13
C GLY A 103 -7.37 16.55 -6.01
N ALA A 104 -6.15 16.64 -5.48
CA ALA A 104 -5.69 15.84 -4.35
C ALA A 104 -4.67 16.62 -3.50
N THR A 105 -4.45 16.14 -2.27
CA THR A 105 -3.41 16.68 -1.39
C THR A 105 -2.63 15.56 -0.71
N ILE A 106 -1.30 15.64 -0.75
CA ILE A 106 -0.40 14.70 -0.11
C ILE A 106 0.44 15.39 0.95
N THR A 107 0.84 14.66 1.99
CA THR A 107 1.65 15.17 3.12
C THR A 107 3.07 14.64 3.13
N GLY A 108 3.39 13.70 2.25
CA GLY A 108 4.68 13.04 2.20
C GLY A 108 4.68 11.88 1.23
N HIS A 109 5.73 11.08 1.29
CA HIS A 109 5.83 9.80 0.61
C HIS A 109 6.62 8.82 1.48
N VAL A 110 6.54 7.54 1.11
CA VAL A 110 7.34 6.46 1.70
C VAL A 110 8.12 5.76 0.60
N GLU A 111 9.36 5.40 0.90
CA GLU A 111 10.16 4.49 0.10
C GLU A 111 10.04 3.08 0.68
N LEU A 112 9.80 2.10 -0.18
CA LEU A 112 9.63 0.71 0.21
C LEU A 112 10.96 -0.04 0.14
N PRO A 113 11.16 -1.07 0.99
CA PRO A 113 12.34 -1.91 0.92
C PRO A 113 12.49 -2.57 -0.46
N GLN A 114 13.73 -2.81 -0.86
CA GLN A 114 14.08 -3.51 -2.10
C GLN A 114 13.81 -5.03 -2.04
N ASP A 115 12.57 -5.38 -1.74
CA ASP A 115 12.08 -6.73 -1.49
C ASP A 115 10.67 -6.87 -2.07
N GLU A 116 10.54 -7.70 -3.11
CA GLU A 116 9.28 -7.91 -3.82
C GLU A 116 8.15 -8.43 -2.94
N ALA A 117 8.46 -9.21 -1.89
CA ALA A 117 7.44 -9.72 -0.97
C ALA A 117 6.94 -8.60 -0.04
N GLN A 118 7.83 -7.72 0.41
CA GLN A 118 7.45 -6.57 1.23
C GLN A 118 6.68 -5.52 0.41
N ILE A 119 7.09 -5.26 -0.84
CA ILE A 119 6.34 -4.41 -1.77
C ILE A 119 4.94 -5.01 -2.02
N ALA A 120 4.83 -6.33 -2.22
CA ALA A 120 3.54 -6.99 -2.42
C ALA A 120 2.62 -6.86 -1.19
N ALA A 121 3.17 -7.07 0.01
CA ALA A 121 2.44 -6.94 1.26
C ALA A 121 1.94 -5.50 1.48
N TRP A 122 2.78 -4.51 1.20
CA TRP A 122 2.39 -3.09 1.27
C TRP A 122 1.31 -2.76 0.24
N LEU A 123 1.51 -3.15 -1.02
CA LEU A 123 0.57 -2.91 -2.12
C LEU A 123 -0.80 -3.55 -1.84
N ALA A 124 -0.83 -4.75 -1.27
CA ALA A 124 -2.08 -5.47 -0.98
C ALA A 124 -2.99 -4.72 0.00
N VAL A 125 -2.40 -3.92 0.90
CA VAL A 125 -3.13 -3.17 1.93
C VAL A 125 -3.35 -1.72 1.50
N ASN A 126 -2.30 -1.07 1.00
CA ASN A 126 -2.27 0.39 0.87
C ASN A 126 -2.50 0.91 -0.54
N GLY A 127 -2.50 0.05 -1.57
CA GLY A 127 -2.81 0.49 -2.93
C GLY A 127 -1.65 0.42 -3.92
N PRO A 128 -1.83 1.00 -5.12
CA PRO A 128 -0.82 1.03 -6.16
C PRO A 128 0.49 1.69 -5.70
N VAL A 129 1.62 1.23 -6.26
CA VAL A 129 3.00 1.66 -5.90
C VAL A 129 3.71 2.16 -7.15
N ALA A 130 4.31 3.35 -7.08
CA ALA A 130 5.17 3.86 -8.13
C ALA A 130 6.49 3.09 -8.10
N VAL A 131 6.96 2.60 -9.26
CA VAL A 131 8.24 1.89 -9.36
C VAL A 131 9.03 2.34 -10.57
N ALA A 132 10.36 2.29 -10.46
CA ALA A 132 11.25 2.33 -11.61
C ALA A 132 11.50 0.91 -12.15
N VAL A 133 11.72 0.81 -13.46
CA VAL A 133 12.07 -0.43 -14.15
C VAL A 133 13.09 -0.17 -15.25
N ASP A 134 13.74 -1.24 -15.71
CA ASP A 134 14.38 -1.35 -17.01
C ASP A 134 13.35 -1.77 -18.07
N ALA A 135 12.92 -0.83 -18.90
CA ALA A 135 11.94 -1.05 -19.96
C ALA A 135 12.55 -1.33 -21.33
N SER A 136 13.88 -1.52 -21.43
CA SER A 136 14.57 -1.71 -22.72
C SER A 136 14.03 -2.91 -23.52
N SER A 137 13.53 -3.94 -22.83
CA SER A 137 12.93 -5.13 -23.44
C SER A 137 11.42 -5.01 -23.74
N TRP A 138 10.77 -3.92 -23.36
CA TRP A 138 9.31 -3.76 -23.39
C TRP A 138 8.76 -3.40 -24.77
N MET A 139 9.60 -2.89 -25.68
CA MET A 139 9.20 -2.47 -27.02
C MET A 139 8.60 -3.60 -27.87
N THR A 140 8.89 -4.86 -27.53
CA THR A 140 8.39 -6.06 -28.23
C THR A 140 7.24 -6.75 -27.52
N TYR A 141 6.83 -6.25 -26.34
CA TYR A 141 5.78 -6.86 -25.54
C TYR A 141 4.41 -6.71 -26.20
N THR A 142 3.70 -7.82 -26.35
CA THR A 142 2.35 -7.89 -26.95
C THR A 142 1.32 -8.57 -26.05
N GLY A 143 1.74 -9.10 -24.90
CA GLY A 143 0.89 -9.82 -23.95
C GLY A 143 1.58 -11.02 -23.29
N GLY A 144 0.96 -11.57 -22.25
CA GLY A 144 1.51 -12.70 -21.50
C GLY A 144 2.34 -12.28 -20.27
N VAL A 145 2.99 -13.25 -19.62
CA VAL A 145 3.91 -12.96 -18.51
C VAL A 145 5.34 -12.96 -19.04
N MET A 146 6.00 -11.81 -19.01
CA MET A 146 7.42 -11.68 -19.39
C MET A 146 8.31 -12.29 -18.30
N THR A 147 9.16 -13.24 -18.67
CA THR A 147 10.03 -14.00 -17.75
C THR A 147 11.52 -13.73 -17.92
N SER A 148 11.90 -12.96 -18.95
CA SER A 148 13.29 -12.69 -19.30
C SER A 148 13.45 -11.23 -19.72
N CYS A 149 12.99 -10.34 -18.85
CA CYS A 149 13.18 -8.91 -18.98
C CYS A 149 14.66 -8.57 -18.85
N VAL A 150 15.17 -7.72 -19.73
CA VAL A 150 16.48 -7.07 -19.51
C VAL A 150 16.39 -6.30 -18.19
N SER A 151 17.41 -6.44 -17.35
CA SER A 151 17.39 -5.98 -15.95
C SER A 151 18.77 -5.42 -15.57
N GLU A 152 19.24 -4.43 -16.34
CA GLU A 152 20.60 -3.88 -16.23
C GLU A 152 20.59 -2.46 -15.68
N GLN A 153 19.68 -1.60 -16.16
CA GLN A 153 19.64 -0.19 -15.78
C GLN A 153 18.21 0.35 -15.75
N LEU A 154 17.84 1.02 -14.66
CA LEU A 154 16.57 1.73 -14.56
C LEU A 154 16.50 2.88 -15.59
N ASP A 155 15.45 2.89 -16.39
CA ASP A 155 15.24 3.89 -17.46
C ASP A 155 13.79 4.36 -17.59
N HIS A 156 12.84 3.77 -16.83
CA HIS A 156 11.42 4.05 -17.00
C HIS A 156 10.62 3.98 -15.69
N GLY A 157 9.69 4.92 -15.50
CA GLY A 157 8.78 4.98 -14.34
C GLY A 157 7.39 4.42 -14.67
N VAL A 158 6.89 3.51 -13.85
CA VAL A 158 5.60 2.82 -14.06
C VAL A 158 4.87 2.55 -12.73
N LEU A 159 3.61 2.11 -12.80
CA LEU A 159 2.78 1.92 -11.60
C LEU A 159 2.41 0.44 -11.39
N LEU A 160 2.84 -0.17 -10.28
CA LEU A 160 2.35 -1.47 -9.84
C LEU A 160 0.91 -1.34 -9.35
N VAL A 161 -0.01 -2.12 -9.94
CA VAL A 161 -1.45 -2.08 -9.60
C VAL A 161 -1.98 -3.41 -9.07
N GLY A 162 -1.14 -4.44 -8.97
CA GLY A 162 -1.52 -5.76 -8.47
C GLY A 162 -0.45 -6.82 -8.70
N TYR A 163 -0.71 -8.00 -8.19
CA TYR A 163 0.08 -9.21 -8.44
C TYR A 163 -0.82 -10.45 -8.37
N ASN A 164 -0.30 -11.60 -8.79
CA ASN A 164 -0.95 -12.90 -8.62
C ASN A 164 0.09 -13.99 -8.33
N ASP A 165 0.14 -14.45 -7.07
CA ASP A 165 1.05 -15.52 -6.65
C ASP A 165 0.51 -16.94 -6.91
N SER A 166 -0.76 -17.08 -7.32
CA SER A 166 -1.39 -18.39 -7.58
C SER A 166 -1.29 -18.84 -9.04
N ALA A 167 -0.76 -17.99 -9.92
CA ALA A 167 -0.54 -18.34 -11.32
C ALA A 167 0.63 -19.32 -11.47
N ALA A 168 0.66 -20.07 -12.59
CA ALA A 168 1.76 -20.99 -12.88
C ALA A 168 3.13 -20.29 -12.89
N VAL A 169 3.16 -19.05 -13.39
CA VAL A 169 4.26 -18.11 -13.20
C VAL A 169 3.69 -16.92 -12.44
N PRO A 170 4.04 -16.74 -11.14
CA PRO A 170 3.66 -15.55 -10.39
C PRO A 170 4.06 -14.27 -11.12
N TYR A 171 3.20 -13.25 -11.10
CA TYR A 171 3.44 -12.02 -11.86
C TYR A 171 2.99 -10.76 -11.14
N TRP A 172 3.64 -9.65 -11.47
CA TRP A 172 3.18 -8.29 -11.24
C TRP A 172 2.23 -7.85 -12.35
N VAL A 173 1.31 -6.94 -12.03
CA VAL A 173 0.48 -6.22 -13.00
C VAL A 173 0.87 -4.75 -12.95
N ILE A 174 1.37 -4.23 -14.06
CA ILE A 174 1.95 -2.89 -14.14
C ILE A 174 1.17 -2.05 -15.16
N LYS A 175 0.76 -0.85 -14.76
CA LYS A 175 0.19 0.17 -15.64
C LYS A 175 1.34 0.96 -16.29
N ASN A 176 1.32 1.06 -17.61
CA ASN A 176 2.26 1.87 -18.38
C ASN A 176 1.57 3.17 -18.87
N SER A 177 2.33 4.06 -19.51
CA SER A 177 1.90 5.35 -20.06
C SER A 177 2.01 5.42 -21.58
N TRP A 178 1.91 4.28 -22.27
CA TRP A 178 2.10 4.15 -23.72
C TRP A 178 0.82 3.77 -24.47
N THR A 179 -0.29 4.45 -24.14
CA THR A 179 -1.63 4.18 -24.69
C THR A 179 -2.20 2.80 -24.31
N ALA A 180 -3.49 2.60 -24.56
CA ALA A 180 -4.14 1.31 -24.34
C ALA A 180 -3.79 0.28 -25.44
N GLN A 181 -3.25 0.71 -26.58
CA GLN A 181 -2.94 -0.15 -27.71
C GLN A 181 -1.67 -1.00 -27.49
N TRP A 182 -0.82 -0.57 -26.56
CA TRP A 182 0.39 -1.32 -26.19
C TRP A 182 0.09 -2.41 -25.16
N GLY A 183 0.71 -3.58 -25.32
CA GLY A 183 0.62 -4.67 -24.36
C GLY A 183 -0.80 -5.19 -24.14
N GLU A 184 -1.17 -5.39 -22.87
CA GLU A 184 -2.49 -5.87 -22.45
C GLU A 184 -3.36 -4.69 -22.03
N ASP A 185 -3.98 -4.01 -23.01
CA ASP A 185 -4.78 -2.79 -22.79
C ASP A 185 -4.00 -1.67 -22.07
N GLY A 186 -2.71 -1.51 -22.40
CA GLY A 186 -1.79 -0.55 -21.77
C GLY A 186 -1.10 -1.06 -20.50
N TYR A 187 -1.26 -2.34 -20.18
CA TYR A 187 -0.61 -3.00 -19.05
C TYR A 187 0.41 -4.04 -19.49
N ILE A 188 1.32 -4.38 -18.59
CA ILE A 188 2.25 -5.50 -18.73
C ILE A 188 2.21 -6.39 -17.50
N ARG A 189 2.46 -7.69 -17.72
CA ARG A 189 2.77 -8.63 -16.64
C ARG A 189 4.21 -9.09 -16.76
N ILE A 190 4.96 -8.89 -15.69
CA ILE A 190 6.33 -9.39 -15.54
C ILE A 190 6.38 -10.42 -14.42
N ALA A 191 7.25 -11.41 -14.52
CA ALA A 191 7.38 -12.44 -13.49
C ALA A 191 7.79 -11.81 -12.14
N LYS A 192 7.15 -12.27 -11.07
CA LYS A 192 7.38 -11.82 -9.69
C LYS A 192 8.26 -12.81 -8.94
N GLY A 193 9.22 -12.31 -8.18
CA GLY A 193 10.11 -13.08 -7.31
C GLY A 193 11.52 -13.30 -7.87
N SER A 194 11.85 -12.69 -9.00
CA SER A 194 13.19 -12.75 -9.61
C SER A 194 13.72 -11.39 -10.04
N ASN A 195 13.20 -10.30 -9.45
CA ASN A 195 13.53 -8.92 -9.75
C ASN A 195 13.56 -8.58 -11.26
N GLN A 196 12.56 -9.07 -12.00
CA GLN A 196 12.44 -8.76 -13.43
C GLN A 196 12.41 -7.25 -13.62
N CYS A 197 13.16 -6.77 -14.61
CA CYS A 197 13.25 -5.35 -14.96
C CYS A 197 13.74 -4.47 -13.80
N LEU A 198 14.41 -5.02 -12.78
CA LEU A 198 14.81 -4.28 -11.57
C LEU A 198 13.63 -3.66 -10.78
N VAL A 199 12.43 -4.25 -10.89
CA VAL A 199 11.17 -3.67 -10.37
C VAL A 199 11.15 -3.35 -8.87
N LYS A 200 12.03 -3.97 -8.06
CA LYS A 200 12.08 -3.73 -6.62
C LYS A 200 13.04 -2.61 -6.21
N GLU A 201 13.87 -2.11 -7.12
CA GLU A 201 15.01 -1.25 -6.77
C GLU A 201 14.58 0.13 -6.27
N GLU A 202 13.59 0.76 -6.91
CA GLU A 202 13.04 2.05 -6.49
C GLU A 202 11.52 1.98 -6.47
N ALA A 203 10.95 1.61 -5.32
CA ALA A 203 9.52 1.55 -5.09
C ALA A 203 9.08 2.57 -4.05
N SER A 204 8.09 3.40 -4.37
CA SER A 204 7.62 4.45 -3.47
C SER A 204 6.12 4.73 -3.62
N SER A 205 5.55 5.40 -2.62
CA SER A 205 4.16 5.82 -2.65
C SER A 205 3.95 7.11 -1.87
N ALA A 206 3.12 8.01 -2.42
CA ALA A 206 2.62 9.16 -1.71
C ALA A 206 1.79 8.76 -0.48
N VAL A 207 1.75 9.67 0.49
CA VAL A 207 0.91 9.62 1.69
C VAL A 207 -0.09 10.75 1.61
N VAL A 208 -1.38 10.41 1.57
CA VAL A 208 -2.48 11.39 1.55
C VAL A 208 -2.73 11.93 2.95
N GLY A 209 -2.79 13.26 3.09
CA GLY A 209 -3.12 13.92 4.36
C GLY A 209 -4.61 14.07 4.58
N GLY A 210 -5.05 14.00 5.84
CA GLY A 210 -6.45 14.15 6.25
C GLY A 210 -6.88 13.03 7.20
N PRO A 211 -8.05 13.10 7.86
CA PRO A 211 -8.54 11.96 8.64
C PRO A 211 -8.64 10.79 7.67
N GLY A 212 -7.89 9.72 7.95
CA GLY A 212 -8.05 8.44 7.25
C GLY A 212 -9.51 8.03 7.24
N PRO A 213 -9.90 7.05 6.41
CA PRO A 213 -11.30 6.72 6.14
C PRO A 213 -12.11 6.78 7.42
N THR A 214 -13.04 7.74 7.49
CA THR A 214 -14.07 7.71 8.51
C THR A 214 -14.72 6.34 8.33
N PRO A 215 -14.72 5.46 9.35
CA PRO A 215 -15.43 4.21 9.24
C PRO A 215 -16.85 4.56 8.79
N GLU A 216 -17.29 3.88 7.73
CA GLU A 216 -18.65 3.94 7.20
C GLU A 216 -19.64 4.09 8.36
N PRO A 217 -20.63 5.01 8.32
CA PRO A 217 -21.54 5.20 9.43
C PRO A 217 -22.26 3.88 9.69
N THR A 218 -21.79 3.17 10.71
CA THR A 218 -22.45 1.97 11.21
C THR A 218 -23.83 2.42 11.64
N THR A 219 -24.83 1.97 10.89
CA THR A 219 -26.24 2.04 11.27
C THR A 219 -26.33 1.70 12.74
N THR A 220 -26.71 2.70 13.54
CA THR A 220 -26.71 2.62 14.99
C THR A 220 -27.88 1.74 15.41
N THR A 221 -27.69 0.42 15.38
CA THR A 221 -28.50 -0.46 16.23
C THR A 221 -28.04 -0.24 17.65
N THR A 222 -28.83 0.55 18.36
CA THR A 222 -28.82 0.72 19.80
C THR A 222 -28.83 -0.64 20.49
N THR A 223 -27.69 -1.07 21.04
CA THR A 223 -27.72 -2.06 22.12
C THR A 223 -26.51 -1.93 23.05
N SER A 224 -26.84 -1.58 24.30
CA SER A 224 -26.09 -1.79 25.55
C SER A 224 -24.72 -1.12 25.78
N ALA A 225 -24.58 -0.63 27.01
CA ALA A 225 -23.46 0.12 27.60
C ALA A 225 -22.05 -0.41 27.27
N PRO A 226 -21.03 0.47 27.17
CA PRO A 226 -19.66 0.06 26.93
C PRO A 226 -19.12 -0.73 28.13
N GLY A 227 -18.68 -1.96 27.86
CA GLY A 227 -17.82 -2.70 28.78
C GLY A 227 -16.49 -1.96 29.03
N PRO A 228 -15.71 -2.37 30.04
CA PRO A 228 -14.44 -1.74 30.36
C PRO A 228 -13.49 -1.78 29.15
N SER A 229 -12.96 -0.61 28.77
CA SER A 229 -11.97 -0.48 27.69
C SER A 229 -10.78 -1.42 27.94
N PRO A 230 -10.22 -2.06 26.89
CA PRO A 230 -9.06 -2.93 27.03
C PRO A 230 -7.88 -2.22 27.69
N SER A 231 -7.16 -2.93 28.57
CA SER A 231 -5.95 -2.44 29.24
C SER A 231 -4.68 -3.20 28.85
N TYR A 232 -4.82 -4.33 28.17
CA TYR A 232 -3.70 -5.12 27.63
C TYR A 232 -4.12 -5.86 26.36
N PHE A 233 -3.12 -6.32 25.61
CA PHE A 233 -3.29 -7.29 24.53
C PHE A 233 -2.39 -8.51 24.76
N VAL A 234 -2.77 -9.63 24.17
CA VAL A 234 -2.00 -10.87 24.14
C VAL A 234 -1.62 -11.15 22.69
N GLN A 235 -0.33 -11.28 22.43
CA GLN A 235 0.19 -11.81 21.19
C GLN A 235 0.48 -13.30 21.38
N MET A 236 -0.19 -14.16 20.63
CA MET A 236 0.03 -15.60 20.59
C MET A 236 0.81 -15.93 19.32
N SER A 237 2.03 -16.44 19.45
CA SER A 237 2.86 -16.89 18.33
C SER A 237 2.92 -18.41 18.32
N CYS A 238 2.60 -19.07 17.22
CA CYS A 238 2.56 -20.53 17.09
C CYS A 238 3.52 -21.03 16.01
N THR A 239 3.98 -22.28 16.13
CA THR A 239 4.91 -22.90 15.17
C THR A 239 4.25 -23.39 13.89
N ASP A 240 2.95 -23.73 13.94
CA ASP A 240 2.17 -24.12 12.79
C ASP A 240 1.44 -22.92 12.16
N ALA A 241 0.86 -23.12 10.97
CA ALA A 241 0.17 -22.07 10.23
C ALA A 241 -1.28 -21.82 10.68
N ALA A 242 -1.86 -22.70 11.52
CA ALA A 242 -3.26 -22.64 11.93
C ALA A 242 -3.47 -22.15 13.38
N CYS A 243 -2.41 -21.65 14.02
CA CYS A 243 -2.42 -21.20 15.41
C CYS A 243 -2.87 -22.30 16.39
N ILE A 244 -2.31 -23.51 16.30
CA ILE A 244 -2.74 -24.67 17.11
C ILE A 244 -1.59 -25.30 17.91
N VAL A 245 -0.39 -25.35 17.34
CA VAL A 245 0.72 -26.17 17.80
C VAL A 245 1.92 -25.28 18.16
N GLY A 246 2.47 -25.51 19.35
CA GLY A 246 3.67 -24.81 19.82
C GLY A 246 3.43 -23.31 20.01
N CYS A 247 2.31 -22.94 20.62
CA CYS A 247 1.93 -21.54 20.83
C CYS A 247 2.51 -20.98 22.12
N GLU A 248 3.10 -19.78 22.05
CA GLU A 248 3.59 -18.99 23.17
C GLU A 248 2.87 -17.64 23.21
N ASN A 249 2.49 -17.21 24.41
CA ASN A 249 1.72 -15.99 24.63
C ASN A 249 2.58 -14.93 25.33
N VAL A 250 2.55 -13.70 24.79
CA VAL A 250 3.14 -12.53 25.41
C VAL A 250 2.03 -11.52 25.69
N THR A 251 1.91 -11.08 26.95
CA THR A 251 0.93 -10.07 27.36
C THR A 251 1.61 -8.71 27.45
N LEU A 252 1.06 -7.71 26.76
CA LEU A 252 1.64 -6.38 26.62
C LEU A 252 0.59 -5.29 26.89
N PRO A 253 1.00 -4.12 27.42
CA PRO A 253 0.07 -3.01 27.64
C PRO A 253 -0.41 -2.41 26.31
N THR A 254 -1.70 -2.10 26.23
CA THR A 254 -2.25 -1.35 25.09
C THR A 254 -2.00 0.15 25.26
N GLY A 255 -1.77 0.87 24.16
CA GLY A 255 -1.59 2.32 24.11
C GLY A 255 -0.28 2.82 24.72
N GLN A 256 0.68 1.94 25.02
CA GLN A 256 2.00 2.31 25.52
C GLN A 256 3.08 2.12 24.45
N CYS A 257 4.14 2.92 24.56
CA CYS A 257 5.31 2.77 23.71
C CYS A 257 6.13 1.53 24.11
N LEU A 258 6.31 0.63 23.16
CA LEU A 258 7.04 -0.63 23.31
C LEU A 258 8.30 -0.58 22.45
N LEU A 259 9.46 -0.91 23.03
CA LEU A 259 10.68 -1.12 22.27
C LEU A 259 10.70 -2.56 21.73
N THR A 260 10.80 -2.70 20.42
CA THR A 260 10.88 -4.01 19.75
C THR A 260 12.30 -4.57 19.81
N THR A 261 12.44 -5.88 19.64
CA THR A 261 13.75 -6.55 19.59
C THR A 261 14.60 -6.15 18.39
N SER A 262 13.99 -5.55 17.36
CA SER A 262 14.68 -5.01 16.18
C SER A 262 15.17 -3.57 16.38
N GLY A 263 15.00 -2.98 17.57
CA GLY A 263 15.50 -1.65 17.90
C GLY A 263 14.59 -0.49 17.48
N VAL A 264 13.41 -0.77 16.92
CA VAL A 264 12.38 0.24 16.65
C VAL A 264 11.36 0.30 17.78
N SER A 265 10.60 1.38 17.90
CA SER A 265 9.51 1.47 18.88
C SER A 265 8.13 1.41 18.24
N ALA A 266 7.13 0.91 18.97
CA ALA A 266 5.76 0.78 18.48
C ALA A 266 4.73 1.07 19.58
N ILE A 267 3.59 1.65 19.20
CA ILE A 267 2.40 1.75 20.05
C ILE A 267 1.35 0.80 19.50
N VAL A 268 0.85 -0.09 20.35
CA VAL A 268 -0.18 -1.07 19.97
C VAL A 268 -1.47 -0.75 20.68
N THR A 269 -2.56 -0.53 19.94
CA THR A 269 -3.85 -0.12 20.50
C THR A 269 -4.96 -1.11 20.15
N CYS A 270 -5.64 -1.62 21.17
CA CYS A 270 -6.82 -2.46 21.03
C CYS A 270 -8.05 -1.67 20.57
N GLY A 271 -8.63 -2.07 19.45
CA GLY A 271 -9.98 -1.70 19.00
C GLY A 271 -11.02 -2.77 19.33
N ALA A 272 -12.23 -2.61 18.78
CA ALA A 272 -13.32 -3.57 18.99
C ALA A 272 -13.13 -4.88 18.19
N GLU A 273 -12.63 -4.78 16.95
CA GLU A 273 -12.46 -5.93 16.04
C GLU A 273 -11.03 -6.07 15.52
N THR A 274 -10.23 -5.02 15.66
CA THR A 274 -8.86 -4.95 15.17
C THR A 274 -7.93 -4.42 16.25
N LEU A 275 -6.66 -4.77 16.14
CA LEU A 275 -5.56 -4.19 16.89
C LEU A 275 -4.74 -3.35 15.93
N THR A 276 -4.48 -2.10 16.32
CA THR A 276 -3.71 -1.16 15.51
C THR A 276 -2.28 -1.13 16.01
N GLU A 277 -1.32 -1.34 15.12
CA GLU A 277 0.10 -1.20 15.41
C GLU A 277 0.61 0.08 14.75
N GLU A 278 1.24 0.96 15.53
CA GLU A 278 1.87 2.17 15.05
C GLU A 278 3.38 2.06 15.29
N VAL A 279 4.16 1.87 14.23
CA VAL A 279 5.60 1.60 14.30
C VAL A 279 6.41 2.84 13.92
N PHE A 280 7.39 3.18 14.75
CA PHE A 280 8.30 4.31 14.59
C PHE A 280 9.69 3.79 14.23
N PHE A 281 10.00 3.71 12.94
CA PHE A 281 11.24 3.09 12.45
C PHE A 281 12.52 3.86 12.80
N THR A 282 12.41 5.16 13.03
CA THR A 282 13.55 6.04 13.33
C THR A 282 13.63 6.47 14.79
N SER A 283 12.75 5.94 15.65
CA SER A 283 12.66 6.32 17.06
C SER A 283 12.56 5.11 17.98
N THR A 284 13.22 5.20 19.12
CA THR A 284 13.11 4.24 20.24
C THR A 284 12.11 4.70 21.30
N HIS A 285 11.46 5.85 21.10
CA HIS A 285 10.60 6.52 22.09
C HIS A 285 9.22 6.89 21.53
N CYS A 286 8.78 6.24 20.46
CA CYS A 286 7.50 6.45 19.79
C CYS A 286 7.22 7.93 19.47
N SER A 287 8.21 8.56 18.85
CA SER A 287 8.17 9.96 18.46
C SER A 287 8.56 10.12 17.00
N GLY A 288 7.97 11.10 16.32
CA GLY A 288 8.23 11.37 14.91
C GLY A 288 7.37 10.53 13.96
N PRO A 289 7.80 10.39 12.68
CA PRO A 289 7.04 9.67 11.67
C PRO A 289 6.78 8.21 12.06
N SER A 290 5.55 7.75 11.83
CA SER A 290 5.11 6.40 12.15
C SER A 290 4.36 5.78 10.97
N VAL A 291 4.34 4.45 10.92
CA VAL A 291 3.49 3.68 10.01
C VAL A 291 2.44 2.96 10.83
N ARG A 292 1.17 3.12 10.47
CA ARG A 292 0.05 2.44 11.10
C ARG A 292 -0.41 1.26 10.26
N SER A 293 -0.58 0.12 10.90
CA SER A 293 -1.22 -1.07 10.34
C SER A 293 -2.33 -1.53 11.29
N SER A 294 -3.25 -2.36 10.80
CA SER A 294 -4.29 -2.97 11.63
C SER A 294 -4.37 -4.45 11.33
N VAL A 295 -4.42 -5.25 12.40
CA VAL A 295 -4.56 -6.70 12.33
C VAL A 295 -5.89 -7.12 12.97
N PRO A 296 -6.60 -8.10 12.40
CA PRO A 296 -7.84 -8.58 12.99
C PRO A 296 -7.58 -9.28 14.33
N LEU A 297 -8.43 -9.00 15.32
CA LEU A 297 -8.43 -9.71 16.59
C LEU A 297 -9.06 -11.10 16.45
N ASN A 298 -8.63 -12.05 17.27
CA ASN A 298 -9.15 -13.43 17.31
C ASN A 298 -9.09 -14.13 15.93
N LYS A 299 -8.11 -13.77 15.10
CA LYS A 299 -7.87 -14.40 13.81
C LYS A 299 -6.40 -14.77 13.69
N CYS A 300 -6.18 -16.01 13.32
CA CYS A 300 -4.86 -16.53 13.02
C CYS A 300 -4.30 -15.89 11.74
N ASN A 301 -3.20 -15.15 11.88
CA ASN A 301 -2.46 -14.56 10.78
C ASN A 301 -1.23 -15.44 10.48
N ARG A 302 -1.17 -15.99 9.27
CA ARG A 302 -0.08 -16.86 8.86
C ARG A 302 1.18 -16.04 8.56
N LEU A 303 2.31 -16.45 9.14
CA LEU A 303 3.63 -15.87 8.87
C LEU A 303 4.45 -16.82 7.97
N LEU A 304 5.58 -16.33 7.46
CA LEU A 304 6.52 -17.14 6.67
C LEU A 304 7.02 -18.37 7.46
N ARG A 305 7.16 -18.22 8.78
CA ARG A 305 7.41 -19.31 9.73
C ARG A 305 6.43 -19.19 10.88
N GLY A 306 5.48 -20.12 10.94
CA GLY A 306 4.46 -20.16 11.98
C GLY A 306 3.26 -19.24 11.73
N SER A 307 2.63 -18.80 12.81
CA SER A 307 1.47 -17.92 12.78
C SER A 307 1.38 -17.05 14.03
N VAL A 308 0.62 -15.97 13.95
CA VAL A 308 0.38 -15.06 15.08
C VAL A 308 -1.11 -14.71 15.19
N GLU A 309 -1.61 -14.62 16.40
CA GLU A 309 -2.98 -14.20 16.71
C GLU A 309 -2.98 -13.23 17.88
N PHE A 310 -3.88 -12.24 17.84
CA PHE A 310 -3.95 -11.19 18.84
C PHE A 310 -5.29 -11.19 19.57
N PHE A 311 -5.23 -10.98 20.89
CA PHE A 311 -6.39 -10.87 21.77
C PHE A 311 -6.30 -9.58 22.58
N CYS A 312 -7.43 -8.98 22.92
CA CYS A 312 -7.50 -7.79 23.78
C CYS A 312 -8.28 -8.11 25.05
N GLY A 313 -7.83 -7.59 26.19
CA GLY A 313 -8.45 -7.84 27.48
C GLY A 313 -8.44 -6.61 28.39
N SER A 314 -9.34 -6.59 29.37
CA SER A 314 -9.42 -5.57 30.41
C SER A 314 -9.17 -6.18 31.78
N SER A 315 -8.35 -5.53 32.58
CA SER A 315 -8.04 -5.98 33.94
C SER A 315 -9.17 -5.56 34.90
N SER A 316 -10.17 -6.40 35.06
CA SER A 316 -10.85 -6.52 36.35
C SER A 316 -10.50 -7.89 36.93
N SER A 317 -10.00 -7.89 38.16
CA SER A 317 -9.47 -9.05 38.89
C SER A 317 -10.20 -10.38 38.61
N GLY A 318 -9.52 -11.36 37.98
CA GLY A 318 -10.02 -12.74 37.95
C GLY A 318 -9.51 -13.65 36.82
N ARG A 319 -8.38 -14.32 37.04
CA ARG A 319 -7.89 -15.57 36.41
C ARG A 319 -7.61 -15.58 34.89
N LEU A 320 -6.36 -15.97 34.59
CA LEU A 320 -5.83 -16.57 33.35
C LEU A 320 -6.62 -17.82 32.89
N ALA A 321 -7.92 -17.71 32.59
CA ALA A 321 -8.77 -18.87 32.29
C ALA A 321 -9.53 -18.80 30.95
N ASP A 322 -9.49 -17.68 30.22
CA ASP A 322 -10.33 -17.55 29.00
C ASP A 322 -9.66 -17.92 27.67
N VAL A 323 -8.34 -18.14 27.64
CA VAL A 323 -7.68 -18.67 26.43
C VAL A 323 -7.94 -20.17 26.24
N ASP A 324 -8.26 -20.91 27.31
CA ASP A 324 -8.46 -22.37 27.28
C ASP A 324 -9.95 -22.80 27.20
N ARG A 325 -10.90 -21.86 27.28
CA ARG A 325 -12.34 -22.18 27.30
C ARG A 325 -12.99 -22.25 25.92
N GLN A 326 -12.50 -21.53 24.92
CA GLN A 326 -13.12 -21.53 23.59
C GLN A 326 -12.77 -22.77 22.72
N ARG A 327 -11.81 -23.62 23.13
CA ARG A 327 -11.47 -24.87 22.41
C ARG A 327 -12.07 -26.15 22.99
N ARG A 328 -12.79 -26.09 24.13
CA ARG A 328 -13.37 -27.29 24.80
C ARG A 328 -14.88 -27.48 24.64
N TYR A 329 -15.51 -26.91 23.62
CA TYR A 329 -16.90 -27.23 23.27
C TYR A 329 -17.05 -27.51 21.76
N GLN A 330 -16.55 -28.67 21.33
CA GLN A 330 -17.26 -29.46 20.31
C GLN A 330 -17.78 -30.72 21.00
N PRO A 331 -19.10 -30.86 21.22
CA PRO A 331 -19.64 -32.12 21.68
C PRO A 331 -19.49 -33.16 20.58
N TYR A 332 -18.84 -34.24 20.96
CA TYR A 332 -18.83 -35.53 20.29
C TYR A 332 -20.27 -35.99 20.02
N HIS A 333 -20.80 -35.81 18.81
CA HIS A 333 -22.01 -36.50 18.37
C HIS A 333 -21.62 -37.69 17.49
N SER A 334 -21.40 -38.82 18.16
CA SER A 334 -21.43 -40.13 17.54
C SER A 334 -22.87 -40.68 17.53
N ARG A 335 -23.24 -41.22 16.36
CA ARG A 335 -24.30 -42.21 16.06
C ARG A 335 -25.77 -41.77 16.18
N HIS A 336 -26.47 -41.76 15.03
CA HIS A 336 -27.38 -42.85 14.64
C HIS A 336 -28.04 -42.57 13.27
N ARG A 337 -27.79 -43.42 12.27
CA ARG A 337 -28.76 -43.70 11.21
C ARG A 337 -28.91 -45.21 11.10
N ARG A 338 -30.08 -45.70 11.51
CA ARG A 338 -30.68 -46.93 10.99
C ARG A 338 -31.48 -46.54 9.76
N LEU A 339 -31.18 -47.25 8.68
CA LEU A 339 -32.03 -47.79 7.60
C LEU A 339 -31.14 -47.91 6.36
#